data_AF-A0A336MC10-F1
#
_entry.id   AF-A0A336MC10-F1
#
_cell.length_a   1.000
_cell.length_b   1.000
_cell.length_c   1.000
_cell.angle_alpha   90.00
_cell.angle_beta   90.00
_cell.angle_gamma   90.00
#
_symmetry.space_group_name_H-M   'P 1'
#
loop_
_entity.id
_entity.type
_entity.pdbx_description
1 polymer ?
#
loop_
_entity_poly.entity_id
_entity_poly.type
_entity_poly.pdbx_seq_one_letter_code
_entity_poly.pdbx_strand_id
1 'polypeptide(L)'
;MAKPHMTSCCCYSLRTGTIITGVLGIILAIITLILIFTTRAEFKTFIMDWLPSSVVKIIIALNLAMTILISILLIVGAMKRNHYLMLPWVILGIMLAIGLLISGLYTGIMLIIDGFVLAGVLWIIIGLFVVGVFIFLWVVVFSYFSDLKDENDRGRYAKQPYRR
;
A
#
# COMPACT_ATOMS: atom_id res chain seq x y z
N MET A 1 4.69 -20.98 16.52
CA MET A 1 4.42 -19.53 16.33
C MET A 1 3.04 -19.39 15.72
N ALA A 2 2.09 -18.80 16.44
CA ALA A 2 0.73 -18.60 15.93
C ALA A 2 0.77 -17.60 14.77
N LYS A 3 0.76 -18.11 13.52
CA LYS A 3 0.57 -17.29 12.32
C LYS A 3 -0.85 -16.72 12.40
N PRO A 4 -1.08 -15.40 12.26
CA PRO A 4 -2.42 -14.86 12.13
C PRO A 4 -2.98 -15.31 10.78
N HIS A 5 -3.58 -16.50 10.76
CA HIS A 5 -4.22 -17.10 9.58
C HIS A 5 -5.65 -16.57 9.53
N MET A 6 -5.88 -15.52 8.74
CA MET A 6 -7.23 -15.03 8.48
C MET A 6 -7.82 -15.89 7.34
N THR A 7 -8.17 -17.15 7.64
CA THR A 7 -8.61 -18.17 6.67
C THR A 7 -9.96 -17.86 6.00
N SER A 8 -10.72 -16.90 6.52
CA SER A 8 -11.95 -16.42 5.91
C SER A 8 -12.32 -15.06 6.47
N CYS A 9 -12.39 -14.04 5.61
CA CYS A 9 -13.15 -12.83 5.91
C CYS A 9 -14.45 -12.89 5.10
N CYS A 10 -15.59 -13.09 5.77
CA CYS A 10 -16.96 -12.93 5.25
C CYS A 10 -17.23 -13.47 3.82
N CYS A 11 -17.05 -14.77 3.60
CA CYS A 11 -17.53 -15.47 2.39
C CYS A 11 -16.83 -15.13 1.05
N TYR A 12 -15.74 -14.35 1.04
CA TYR A 12 -14.99 -14.01 -0.18
C TYR A 12 -13.58 -14.63 -0.19
N SER A 13 -13.17 -15.14 -1.35
CA SER A 13 -11.83 -15.69 -1.58
C SER A 13 -10.75 -14.62 -1.32
N LEU A 14 -9.67 -14.97 -0.60
CA LEU A 14 -8.50 -14.09 -0.39
C LEU A 14 -7.98 -13.52 -1.72
N ARG A 15 -8.14 -14.27 -2.81
CA ARG A 15 -7.83 -13.84 -4.18
C ARG A 15 -8.59 -12.57 -4.55
N THR A 16 -9.89 -12.50 -4.26
CA THR A 16 -10.71 -11.32 -4.57
C THR A 16 -10.28 -10.12 -3.74
N GLY A 17 -9.95 -10.32 -2.46
CA GLY A 17 -9.40 -9.27 -1.59
C GLY A 17 -8.13 -8.65 -2.20
N THR A 18 -7.19 -9.48 -2.67
CA THR A 18 -5.96 -8.98 -3.30
C THR A 18 -6.21 -8.22 -4.61
N ILE A 19 -7.17 -8.66 -5.43
CA ILE A 19 -7.53 -7.95 -6.67
C ILE A 19 -8.16 -6.59 -6.34
N ILE A 20 -9.09 -6.55 -5.37
CA ILE A 20 -9.73 -5.29 -4.93
C ILE A 20 -8.66 -4.30 -4.43
N THR A 21 -7.68 -4.76 -3.66
CA THR A 21 -6.59 -3.89 -3.19
C THR A 21 -5.73 -3.34 -4.33
N GLY A 22 -5.44 -4.15 -5.35
CA GLY A 22 -4.69 -3.69 -6.53
C GLY A 22 -5.46 -2.65 -7.32
N VAL A 23 -6.78 -2.86 -7.52
CA VAL A 23 -7.64 -1.90 -8.22
C VAL A 23 -7.76 -0.60 -7.44
N LEU A 24 -7.99 -0.65 -6.13
CA LEU A 24 -8.01 0.54 -5.27
C LEU A 24 -6.68 1.30 -5.32
N GLY A 25 -5.54 0.59 -5.33
CA GLY A 25 -4.22 1.19 -5.46
C GLY A 25 -4.04 1.96 -6.78
N ILE A 26 -4.52 1.41 -7.89
CA ILE A 26 -4.50 2.09 -9.21
C ILE A 26 -5.39 3.33 -9.18
N ILE A 27 -6.60 3.24 -8.63
CA ILE A 27 -7.53 4.37 -8.54
C ILE A 27 -6.90 5.51 -7.70
N LEU A 28 -6.34 5.18 -6.54
CA LEU A 28 -5.65 6.15 -5.69
C LEU A 28 -4.44 6.78 -6.38
N ALA A 29 -3.64 6.00 -7.12
CA ALA A 29 -2.52 6.53 -7.90
C ALA A 29 -2.99 7.50 -8.99
N ILE A 30 -4.11 7.22 -9.67
CA ILE A 30 -4.66 8.13 -10.69
C ILE A 30 -5.18 9.42 -10.04
N ILE A 31 -5.92 9.32 -8.94
CA ILE A 31 -6.44 10.50 -8.21
C ILE A 31 -5.30 11.38 -7.72
N THR A 32 -4.26 10.79 -7.13
CA THR A 32 -3.09 11.53 -6.64
C THR A 32 -2.31 12.19 -7.77
N LEU A 33 -2.19 11.52 -8.93
CA LEU A 33 -1.58 12.11 -10.13
C LEU A 33 -2.37 13.35 -10.59
N ILE A 34 -3.70 13.26 -10.66
CA ILE A 34 -4.57 14.39 -11.03
C ILE A 34 -4.38 15.54 -10.02
N LEU A 35 -4.42 15.25 -8.71
CA LEU A 35 -4.24 16.25 -7.67
C LEU A 35 -2.88 16.95 -7.79
N ILE A 36 -1.78 16.24 -8.08
CA ILE A 36 -0.44 16.84 -8.25
C ILE A 36 -0.38 17.77 -9.47
N PHE A 37 -1.09 17.43 -10.55
CA PHE A 37 -1.16 18.27 -11.74
C PHE A 37 -2.08 19.48 -11.55
N THR A 38 -3.20 19.33 -10.83
CA THR A 38 -4.18 20.39 -10.60
C THR A 38 -3.77 21.33 -9.47
N THR A 39 -3.20 20.82 -8.40
CA THR A 39 -2.75 21.65 -7.28
C THR A 39 -1.38 22.25 -7.62
N ARG A 40 -1.28 23.59 -7.61
CA ARG A 40 0.02 24.29 -7.53
C ARG A 40 0.57 24.21 -6.10
N ALA A 41 0.48 23.05 -5.47
CA ALA A 41 1.11 22.85 -4.17
C ALA A 41 2.62 22.87 -4.39
N GLU A 42 3.29 23.87 -3.82
CA GLU A 42 4.71 23.79 -3.57
C GLU A 42 4.89 22.69 -2.53
N PHE A 43 5.16 21.46 -3.00
CA PHE A 43 5.59 20.39 -2.12
C PHE A 43 6.92 20.81 -1.51
N LYS A 44 6.88 21.58 -0.42
CA LYS A 44 8.02 21.82 0.47
C LYS A 44 8.32 20.51 1.18
N THR A 45 8.85 19.55 0.44
CA THR A 45 9.54 18.42 1.06
C THR A 45 10.77 19.00 1.71
N PHE A 46 10.75 19.07 3.04
CA PHE A 46 11.78 19.57 3.97
C PHE A 46 13.22 19.03 3.70
N ILE A 47 13.38 18.09 2.76
CA ILE A 47 14.62 17.40 2.41
C ILE A 47 15.27 17.98 1.12
N MET A 48 14.56 18.77 0.32
CA MET A 48 15.00 19.10 -1.05
C MET A 48 14.71 20.55 -1.48
N ASP A 49 15.07 21.52 -0.65
CA ASP A 49 15.03 22.96 -1.00
C ASP A 49 15.94 23.33 -2.18
N TRP A 50 16.86 22.44 -2.60
CA TRP A 50 17.79 22.66 -3.71
C TRP A 50 17.25 22.27 -5.10
N LEU A 51 16.07 21.65 -5.20
CA LEU A 51 15.56 21.08 -6.46
C LEU A 51 14.38 21.90 -6.97
N PRO A 52 14.35 22.32 -8.24
CA PRO A 52 13.23 23.07 -8.79
C PRO A 52 11.94 22.22 -8.75
N SER A 53 10.82 22.85 -8.40
CA SER A 53 9.52 22.20 -8.20
C SER A 53 9.06 21.35 -9.40
N SER A 54 9.48 21.69 -10.62
CA SER A 54 9.23 20.91 -11.84
C SER A 54 9.89 19.53 -11.81
N VAL A 55 11.12 19.42 -11.29
CA VAL A 55 11.85 18.14 -11.20
C VAL A 55 11.24 17.25 -10.12
N VAL A 56 10.84 17.82 -8.98
CA VAL A 56 10.13 17.08 -7.92
C VAL A 56 8.83 16.49 -8.44
N LYS A 57 8.05 17.25 -9.23
CA LYS A 57 6.82 16.75 -9.87
C LYS A 57 7.08 15.58 -10.82
N ILE A 58 8.16 15.64 -11.62
CA ILE A 58 8.54 14.55 -12.53
C ILE A 58 8.94 13.29 -11.75
N ILE A 59 9.75 13.44 -10.69
CA ILE A 59 10.18 12.32 -9.84
C ILE A 59 8.97 11.63 -9.19
N ILE A 60 8.03 12.40 -8.65
CA ILE A 60 6.81 11.86 -8.05
C ILE A 60 5.93 11.19 -9.12
N ALA A 61 5.76 11.79 -10.30
CA ALA A 61 4.99 11.20 -11.40
C ALA A 61 5.59 9.85 -11.85
N LEU A 62 6.92 9.75 -11.95
CA LEU A 62 7.61 8.49 -12.25
C LEU A 62 7.39 7.46 -11.15
N ASN A 63 7.45 7.85 -9.88
CA ASN A 63 7.19 6.95 -8.76
C ASN A 63 5.74 6.43 -8.76
N LEU A 64 4.77 7.28 -9.09
CA LEU A 64 3.37 6.88 -9.25
C LEU A 64 3.19 5.91 -10.43
N ALA A 65 3.86 6.14 -11.56
CA ALA A 65 3.85 5.21 -12.68
C ALA A 65 4.41 3.83 -12.28
N MET A 66 5.50 3.80 -11.51
CA MET A 66 6.03 2.55 -10.93
C MET A 66 5.03 1.88 -9.99
N THR A 67 4.30 2.66 -9.18
CA THR A 67 3.26 2.14 -8.28
C THR A 67 2.11 1.50 -9.04
N ILE A 68 1.70 2.08 -10.17
CA ILE A 68 0.70 1.49 -11.08
C ILE A 68 1.20 0.16 -11.66
N LEU A 69 2.46 0.13 -12.14
CA LEU A 69 3.06 -1.11 -12.64
C LEU A 69 3.11 -2.21 -11.57
N ILE A 70 3.49 -1.87 -10.35
CA ILE A 70 3.53 -2.81 -9.22
C ILE A 70 2.11 -3.27 -8.84
N SER A 71 1.11 -2.39 -8.91
CA SER A 71 -0.30 -2.75 -8.67
C SER A 71 -0.81 -3.75 -9.73
N ILE A 72 -0.45 -3.55 -11.00
CA ILE A 72 -0.75 -4.52 -12.07
C ILE A 72 -0.04 -5.84 -11.80
N LEU A 73 1.22 -5.78 -11.36
CA LEU A 73 2.01 -6.97 -11.01
C LEU A 73 1.38 -7.75 -9.85
N LEU A 74 0.81 -7.07 -8.86
CA LEU A 74 0.03 -7.67 -7.78
C LEU A 74 -1.18 -8.42 -8.32
N ILE A 75 -1.96 -7.80 -9.22
CA ILE A 75 -3.14 -8.42 -9.84
C ILE A 75 -2.73 -9.66 -10.65
N VAL A 76 -1.67 -9.56 -11.46
CA VAL A 76 -1.14 -10.68 -12.24
C VAL A 76 -0.59 -11.77 -11.32
N GLY A 77 0.11 -11.41 -10.23
CA GLY A 77 0.60 -12.33 -9.21
C GLY A 77 -0.53 -13.09 -8.52
N ALA A 78 -1.62 -12.39 -8.21
CA ALA A 78 -2.85 -12.99 -7.67
C ALA A 78 -3.54 -13.93 -8.67
N MET A 79 -3.54 -13.59 -9.96
CA MET A 79 -4.11 -14.46 -11.00
C MET A 79 -3.25 -15.70 -11.25
N LYS A 80 -1.94 -15.53 -11.39
CA LYS A 80 -0.96 -16.59 -11.71
C LYS A 80 -0.49 -17.40 -10.49
N ARG A 81 -1.00 -17.12 -9.28
CA ARG A 81 -0.57 -17.74 -8.01
C ARG A 81 0.95 -17.68 -7.80
N ASN A 82 1.58 -16.57 -8.22
CA ASN A 82 3.03 -16.39 -8.09
C ASN A 82 3.35 -15.35 -7.02
N HIS A 83 3.82 -15.83 -5.87
CA HIS A 83 4.15 -15.03 -4.69
C HIS A 83 5.28 -14.01 -4.96
N TYR A 84 6.24 -14.30 -5.86
CA TYR A 84 7.34 -13.38 -6.16
C TYR A 84 6.87 -12.04 -6.74
N LEU A 85 5.79 -12.05 -7.54
CA LEU A 85 5.23 -10.86 -8.16
C LEU A 85 4.48 -9.97 -7.14
N MET A 86 4.12 -10.52 -5.98
CA MET A 86 3.38 -9.82 -4.93
C MET A 86 4.31 -9.18 -3.88
N LEU A 87 5.57 -9.65 -3.79
CA LEU A 87 6.58 -9.15 -2.84
C LEU A 87 6.79 -7.63 -2.87
N PRO A 88 6.98 -6.98 -4.03
CA PRO A 88 7.29 -5.55 -4.06
C PRO A 88 6.15 -4.72 -3.47
N TRP A 89 4.90 -5.11 -3.76
CA TRP A 89 3.73 -4.45 -3.22
C TRP A 89 3.60 -4.62 -1.70
N VAL A 90 3.87 -5.82 -1.18
CA VAL A 90 3.79 -6.10 0.26
C VAL A 90 4.81 -5.25 1.02
N ILE A 91 6.04 -5.15 0.53
CA ILE A 91 7.10 -4.35 1.16
C ILE A 91 6.75 -2.85 1.10
N LEU A 92 6.40 -2.35 -0.09
CA LEU A 92 6.04 -0.93 -0.27
C LEU A 92 4.78 -0.55 0.50
N GLY A 93 3.82 -1.47 0.65
CA GLY A 93 2.60 -1.26 1.40
C GLY A 93 2.87 -0.91 2.87
N ILE A 94 3.79 -1.61 3.55
CA ILE A 94 4.18 -1.25 4.93
C ILE A 94 4.80 0.14 4.97
N MET A 95 5.72 0.44 4.03
CA MET A 95 6.37 1.75 3.97
C MET A 95 5.36 2.88 3.76
N LEU A 96 4.35 2.65 2.91
CA LEU A 96 3.23 3.55 2.69
C LEU A 96 2.36 3.73 3.93
N ALA A 97 2.03 2.65 4.66
CA ALA A 97 1.25 2.73 5.88
C ALA A 97 1.91 3.65 6.92
N ILE A 98 3.22 3.48 7.11
CA ILE A 98 4.01 4.29 8.05
C ILE A 98 4.05 5.75 7.58
N GLY A 99 4.32 5.98 6.29
CA GLY A 99 4.34 7.34 5.72
C GLY A 99 3.00 8.05 5.86
N LEU A 100 1.89 7.35 5.61
CA LEU A 100 0.53 7.91 5.69
C LEU A 100 0.15 8.22 7.15
N LEU A 101 0.60 7.39 8.11
CA LEU A 101 0.42 7.65 9.53
C LEU A 101 1.15 8.92 9.96
N ILE A 102 2.45 9.03 9.66
CA ILE A 102 3.28 10.19 10.04
C ILE A 102 2.75 11.47 9.37
N SER A 103 2.47 11.40 8.07
CA SER A 103 1.93 12.53 7.31
C SER A 103 0.57 12.96 7.86
N GLY A 104 -0.32 12.02 8.17
CA GLY A 104 -1.65 12.31 8.70
C GLY A 104 -1.59 13.02 10.05
N LEU A 105 -0.74 12.54 10.96
CA LEU A 105 -0.52 13.18 12.26
C LEU A 105 0.08 14.58 12.11
N TYR A 106 1.11 14.74 11.28
CA TYR A 106 1.76 16.04 11.06
C TYR A 106 0.79 17.09 10.52
N THR A 107 0.02 16.76 9.47
CA THR A 107 -0.98 17.67 8.92
C THR A 107 -2.06 18.01 9.93
N GLY A 108 -2.51 17.02 10.71
CA GLY A 108 -3.49 17.22 11.78
C GLY A 108 -3.00 18.17 12.88
N ILE A 109 -1.75 18.03 13.32
CA ILE A 109 -1.14 18.89 14.34
C ILE A 109 -0.98 20.32 13.81
N MET A 110 -0.50 20.50 12.57
CA MET A 110 -0.35 21.83 11.97
C MET A 110 -1.70 22.56 11.86
N LEU A 111 -2.78 21.86 11.49
CA LEU A 111 -4.14 22.42 11.45
C LEU A 111 -4.63 22.90 12.84
N ILE A 112 -4.23 22.24 13.92
CA ILE A 112 -4.56 22.65 15.28
C ILE A 112 -3.77 23.91 15.66
N ILE A 113 -2.49 23.98 15.30
CA ILE A 113 -1.62 25.14 15.56
C ILE A 113 -2.13 26.38 14.81
N ASP A 114 -2.63 26.22 13.58
CA ASP A 114 -3.20 27.30 12.76
C ASP A 114 -4.57 27.80 13.26
N GLY A 115 -5.06 27.28 14.40
CA GLY A 115 -6.30 27.72 15.04
C GLY A 115 -7.56 27.00 14.58
N PHE A 116 -7.47 26.11 13.58
CA PHE A 116 -8.59 25.30 13.09
C PHE A 116 -8.76 24.00 13.88
N VAL A 117 -8.96 24.11 15.20
CA VAL A 117 -8.96 22.99 16.14
C VAL A 117 -9.97 21.89 15.76
N LEU A 118 -11.20 22.26 15.38
CA LEU A 118 -12.24 21.29 14.98
C LEU A 118 -11.84 20.50 13.71
N ALA A 119 -11.29 21.19 12.71
CA ALA A 119 -10.86 20.56 11.47
C ALA A 119 -9.66 19.64 11.69
N GLY A 120 -8.68 20.05 12.51
CA GLY A 120 -7.53 19.22 12.85
C GLY A 120 -7.92 17.93 13.60
N VAL A 121 -8.83 18.01 14.56
CA VAL A 121 -9.32 16.83 15.31
C VAL A 121 -10.07 15.87 14.38
N LEU A 122 -10.97 16.37 13.52
CA LEU A 122 -11.67 15.54 12.54
C LEU A 122 -10.70 14.89 11.55
N TRP A 123 -9.68 15.63 11.10
CA TRP A 123 -8.65 15.12 10.19
C TRP A 123 -7.86 13.96 10.80
N ILE A 124 -7.48 14.05 12.09
CA ILE A 124 -6.76 12.98 12.78
C ILE A 124 -7.65 11.74 12.94
N ILE A 125 -8.92 11.90 13.32
CA ILE A 125 -9.85 10.78 13.50
C ILE A 125 -10.09 10.05 12.17
N ILE A 126 -10.39 10.80 11.11
CA ILE A 126 -10.61 10.24 9.77
C ILE A 126 -9.32 9.63 9.24
N GLY A 127 -8.19 10.31 9.39
CA GLY A 127 -6.88 9.82 8.98
C GLY A 127 -6.51 8.50 9.65
N LEU A 128 -6.74 8.37 10.96
CA LEU A 128 -6.50 7.13 11.70
C LEU A 128 -7.40 5.98 11.22
N PHE A 129 -8.68 6.27 10.94
CA PHE A 129 -9.60 5.28 10.38
C PHE A 129 -9.14 4.80 9.00
N VAL A 130 -8.72 5.71 8.13
CA VAL A 130 -8.19 5.39 6.79
C VAL A 130 -6.93 4.53 6.90
N VAL A 131 -6.00 4.86 7.80
CA VAL A 131 -4.80 4.05 8.05
C VAL A 131 -5.19 2.64 8.55
N GLY A 132 -6.16 2.53 9.44
CA GLY A 132 -6.67 1.25 9.92
C GLY A 132 -7.22 0.36 8.80
N VAL A 133 -8.05 0.93 7.91
CA VAL A 133 -8.56 0.23 6.72
C VAL A 133 -7.42 -0.18 5.80
N PHE A 134 -6.44 0.70 5.59
CA PHE A 134 -5.28 0.39 4.75
C PHE A 134 -4.44 -0.77 5.31
N ILE A 135 -4.17 -0.79 6.63
CA ILE A 135 -3.47 -1.89 7.30
C ILE A 135 -4.28 -3.18 7.19
N PHE A 136 -5.60 -3.13 7.36
CA PHE A 136 -6.46 -4.30 7.20
C PHE A 136 -6.37 -4.89 5.79
N LEU A 137 -6.49 -4.04 4.75
CA LEU A 137 -6.32 -4.44 3.36
C LEU A 137 -4.93 -5.03 3.10
N TRP A 138 -3.89 -4.44 3.69
CA TRP A 138 -2.52 -4.95 3.59
C TRP A 138 -2.39 -6.34 4.23
N VAL A 139 -2.99 -6.59 5.40
CA VAL A 139 -2.99 -7.90 6.06
C VAL A 139 -3.68 -8.96 5.18
N VAL A 140 -4.76 -8.62 4.48
CA VAL A 140 -5.42 -9.53 3.53
C VAL A 140 -4.47 -9.94 2.40
N VAL A 141 -3.75 -8.98 1.82
CA VAL A 141 -2.74 -9.26 0.78
C VAL A 141 -1.58 -10.09 1.33
N PHE A 142 -1.09 -9.75 2.52
CA PHE A 142 -0.02 -10.48 3.18
C PHE A 142 -0.41 -11.92 3.51
N SER A 143 -1.65 -12.15 3.95
CA SER A 143 -2.17 -13.49 4.23
C SER A 143 -2.19 -14.34 2.95
N TYR A 144 -2.68 -13.78 1.83
CA TYR A 144 -2.67 -14.49 0.55
C TYR A 144 -1.24 -14.75 0.04
N PHE A 145 -0.33 -13.79 0.22
CA PHE A 145 1.09 -13.98 -0.09
C PHE A 145 1.70 -15.11 0.76
N SER A 146 1.39 -15.17 2.06
CA SER A 146 1.86 -16.22 2.96
C SER A 146 1.32 -17.59 2.56
N ASP A 147 0.05 -17.69 2.16
CA ASP A 147 -0.56 -18.93 1.69
C ASP A 147 0.15 -19.45 0.43
N LEU A 148 0.38 -18.57 -0.55
CA LEU A 148 1.11 -18.94 -1.78
C LEU A 148 2.57 -19.34 -1.52
N LYS A 149 3.21 -18.70 -0.54
CA LYS A 149 4.58 -19.06 -0.13
C LYS A 149 4.60 -20.46 0.51
N ASP A 150 3.69 -20.73 1.43
CA ASP A 150 3.56 -22.03 2.09
C ASP A 150 3.20 -23.15 1.08
N GLU A 151 2.33 -22.89 0.09
CA GLU A 151 2.03 -23.83 -1.01
C GLU A 151 3.28 -24.15 -1.85
N ASN A 152 4.06 -23.13 -2.22
CA ASN A 152 5.27 -23.30 -3.01
C ASN A 152 6.38 -24.05 -2.24
N ASP A 153 6.53 -23.79 -0.94
CA ASP A 153 7.49 -24.49 -0.09
C ASP A 153 7.10 -25.96 0.10
N ARG A 154 5.82 -26.28 0.35
CA ARG A 154 5.33 -27.68 0.40
C ARG A 154 5.54 -28.43 -0.91
N GLY A 155 5.33 -27.77 -2.06
CA GLY A 155 5.61 -28.33 -3.38
C GLY A 155 7.09 -28.66 -3.63
N ARG A 156 8.03 -27.97 -2.95
CA ARG A 156 9.46 -28.32 -2.94
C ARG A 156 9.77 -29.52 -2.06
N TYR A 157 9.14 -29.65 -0.89
CA TYR A 157 9.35 -30.80 0.00
C TYR A 157 8.79 -32.11 -0.57
N ALA A 158 7.68 -32.07 -1.31
CA ALA A 158 7.13 -33.24 -2.01
C ALA A 158 8.06 -33.79 -3.12
N LYS A 159 9.07 -33.02 -3.54
CA LYS A 159 10.08 -33.44 -4.53
C LYS A 159 11.34 -34.05 -3.91
N GLN A 160 11.43 -34.20 -2.59
CA GLN A 160 12.53 -34.98 -2.02
C GLN A 160 12.31 -36.45 -2.44
N PRO A 161 13.21 -37.05 -3.23
CA PRO A 161 13.07 -38.45 -3.60
C PRO A 161 13.18 -39.25 -2.29
N TYR A 162 12.20 -40.13 -2.06
CA TYR A 162 12.25 -41.10 -0.98
C TYR A 162 13.58 -41.86 -1.12
N ARG A 163 14.54 -41.53 -0.28
CA ARG A 163 15.85 -42.19 -0.24
C ARG A 163 15.63 -43.54 0.43
N ARG A 164 15.32 -44.55 -0.40
CA ARG A 164 15.45 -45.97 -0.01
C ARG A 164 16.90 -46.30 0.30
#